data_AF-A0AA88RUP8-F1
#
_entry.id   AF-A0AA88RUP8-F1
#
_cell.length_a   1.000
_cell.length_b   1.000
_cell.length_c   1.000
_cell.angle_alpha   90.00
_cell.angle_beta   90.00
_cell.angle_gamma   90.00
#
_symmetry.space_group_name_H-M   'P 1'
#
loop_
_entity.id
_entity.type
_entity.pdbx_description
1 polymer ?
#
loop_
_entity_poly.entity_id
_entity_poly.type
_entity_poly.pdbx_seq_one_letter_code
_entity_poly.pdbx_strand_id
1 'polypeptide(L)'
;MAIDGSFHLQFEFERFLSRCPKLAHQTQFSHLLKKGDMLTEEEVVSGVAELFLHPNYTIPLVGCFRAIAQKIVDRTVELLRLVPDLSLNSDDSMVEFDEDKFLGETESSDNQELLFGIDIYVRNGRGLSLHELGCLAFSRALDLVPFLLGSVLNYFKFAPPPFQRIMLRELVSSPTAMVGNNLLMVVRVSYRLLLAEPEAFTVLWDWSTLVGLEKQFSNVKLCDDAEFLRNVLDIRWCATQILAVVMKISDRATANFGLDAEEAFACFLRWNEFLRDVSSEKAGWYSQLFEGNESAAISSSIFQEIEPLFGSSRPLTW
;
A
#
# COMPACT_ATOMS: atom_id res chain seq x y z
N MET A 1 -5.07 8.97 19.84
CA MET A 1 -3.94 9.56 20.59
C MET A 1 -2.97 8.47 20.96
N ALA A 2 -1.68 8.61 20.60
CA ALA A 2 -0.64 7.74 21.11
C ALA A 2 -0.55 7.90 22.64
N ILE A 3 -0.40 6.79 23.36
CA ILE A 3 -0.49 6.73 24.84
C ILE A 3 0.65 7.51 25.52
N ASP A 4 1.73 7.76 24.80
CA ASP A 4 2.93 8.49 25.23
C ASP A 4 2.91 9.99 24.89
N GLY A 5 1.89 10.48 24.16
CA GLY A 5 1.81 11.88 23.73
C GLY A 5 2.85 12.29 22.67
N SER A 6 3.55 11.34 22.03
CA SER A 6 4.62 11.63 21.06
C SER A 6 4.12 12.05 19.67
N PHE A 7 2.83 11.84 19.38
CA PHE A 7 2.24 12.18 18.08
C PHE A 7 1.96 13.68 17.97
N HIS A 8 2.74 14.35 17.13
CA HIS A 8 2.53 15.74 16.73
C HIS A 8 2.11 15.80 15.26
N LEU A 9 0.86 16.20 15.01
CA LEU A 9 0.26 16.14 13.67
C LEU A 9 1.04 16.97 12.63
N GLN A 10 1.44 18.19 12.99
CA GLN A 10 2.24 19.04 12.10
C GLN A 10 3.58 18.39 11.75
N PHE A 11 4.29 17.86 12.75
CA PHE A 11 5.59 17.21 12.55
C PHE A 11 5.46 16.00 11.61
N GLU A 12 4.47 15.14 11.82
CA GLU A 12 4.24 13.99 10.93
C GLU A 12 3.81 14.41 9.53
N PHE A 13 3.10 15.54 9.40
CA PHE A 13 2.74 16.10 8.09
C PHE A 13 3.96 16.66 7.34
N GLU A 14 4.84 17.39 8.02
CA GLU A 14 6.12 17.85 7.48
C GLU A 14 7.00 16.68 7.05
N ARG A 15 7.08 15.65 7.89
CA ARG A 15 7.80 14.41 7.61
C ARG A 15 7.20 13.64 6.43
N PHE A 16 5.87 13.63 6.30
CA PHE A 16 5.24 13.03 5.13
C PHE A 16 5.62 13.76 3.85
N LEU A 17 5.57 15.10 3.83
CA LEU A 17 5.95 15.90 2.66
C LEU A 17 7.44 15.82 2.33
N SER A 18 8.33 15.69 3.33
CA SER A 18 9.77 15.51 3.09
C SER A 18 10.08 14.17 2.42
N ARG A 19 9.31 13.12 2.76
CA ARG A 19 9.39 11.81 2.11
C ARG A 19 8.73 11.78 0.73
N CYS A 20 7.81 12.70 0.47
CA CYS A 20 7.04 12.77 -0.76
C CYS A 20 7.15 14.18 -1.40
N PRO A 21 8.35 14.58 -1.87
CA PRO A 21 8.63 15.98 -2.26
C PRO A 21 7.76 16.50 -3.41
N LYS A 22 7.23 15.63 -4.26
CA LYS A 22 6.30 16.00 -5.34
C LYS A 22 4.98 16.59 -4.79
N LEU A 23 4.55 16.14 -3.61
CA LEU A 23 3.33 16.64 -2.97
C LEU A 23 3.52 18.04 -2.38
N ALA A 24 4.73 18.39 -1.96
CA ALA A 24 5.04 19.69 -1.36
C ALA A 24 4.75 20.86 -2.32
N HIS A 25 4.82 20.62 -3.63
CA HIS A 25 4.56 21.62 -4.67
C HIS A 25 3.07 21.80 -4.97
N GLN A 26 2.19 20.94 -4.46
CA GLN A 26 0.76 21.09 -4.69
C GLN A 26 0.13 22.15 -3.79
N THR A 27 -0.81 22.92 -4.35
CA THR A 27 -1.49 24.01 -3.64
C THR A 27 -2.24 23.52 -2.40
N GLN A 28 -2.86 22.33 -2.48
CA GLN A 28 -3.58 21.74 -1.34
C GLN A 28 -2.67 21.46 -0.15
N PHE A 29 -1.52 20.81 -0.37
CA PHE A 29 -0.61 20.42 0.70
C PHE A 29 0.22 21.60 1.21
N SER A 30 0.60 22.53 0.33
CA SER A 30 1.26 23.77 0.76
C SER A 30 0.34 24.67 1.60
N HIS A 31 -0.97 24.68 1.34
CA HIS A 31 -1.94 25.37 2.19
C HIS A 31 -2.07 24.71 3.57
N LEU A 32 -2.14 23.37 3.62
CA LEU A 32 -2.16 22.63 4.89
C LEU A 32 -0.87 22.84 5.69
N LEU A 33 0.29 22.84 5.03
CA LEU A 33 1.59 23.06 5.66
C LEU A 33 1.67 24.45 6.33
N LYS A 34 1.13 25.49 5.68
CA LYS A 34 1.13 26.86 6.21
C LYS A 34 0.29 27.04 7.48
N LYS A 35 -0.60 26.11 7.81
CA LYS A 35 -1.41 26.20 9.03
C LYS A 35 -0.61 25.90 10.30
N GLY A 36 0.51 25.18 10.19
CA GLY A 36 1.34 24.81 11.35
C GLY A 36 0.52 24.19 12.48
N ASP A 37 0.64 24.75 13.68
CA ASP A 37 -0.07 24.27 14.88
C ASP A 37 -1.60 24.33 14.79
N MET A 38 -2.16 25.09 13.84
CA MET A 38 -3.61 25.16 13.61
C MET A 38 -4.14 24.02 12.73
N LEU A 39 -3.27 23.14 12.25
CA LEU A 39 -3.64 21.99 11.43
C LEU A 39 -4.44 20.98 12.25
N THR A 40 -5.61 20.59 11.74
CA THR A 40 -6.49 19.62 12.41
C THR A 40 -6.40 18.23 11.80
N GLU A 41 -6.71 17.20 12.59
CA GLU A 41 -6.71 15.81 12.10
C GLU A 41 -7.71 15.65 10.95
N GLU A 42 -8.89 16.29 11.03
CA GLU A 42 -9.95 16.22 10.03
C GLU A 42 -9.51 16.81 8.68
N GLU A 43 -8.74 17.90 8.69
CA GLU A 43 -8.20 18.53 7.49
C GLU A 43 -7.13 17.65 6.83
N VAL A 44 -6.24 17.04 7.62
CA VAL A 44 -5.25 16.09 7.11
C VAL A 44 -5.94 14.88 6.52
N VAL A 45 -6.85 14.26 7.27
CA VAL A 45 -7.64 13.09 6.82
C VAL A 45 -8.35 13.39 5.51
N SER A 46 -9.01 14.55 5.40
CA SER A 46 -9.70 14.95 4.18
C SER A 46 -8.75 15.18 3.01
N GLY A 47 -7.56 15.75 3.26
CA GLY A 47 -6.57 16.05 2.23
C GLY A 47 -5.81 14.82 1.71
N VAL A 48 -5.68 13.75 2.51
CA VAL A 48 -4.87 12.57 2.15
C VAL A 48 -5.69 11.31 1.89
N ALA A 49 -7.01 11.30 2.13
CA ALA A 49 -7.85 10.11 1.99
C ALA A 49 -7.87 9.55 0.56
N GLU A 50 -7.93 10.39 -0.47
CA GLU A 50 -7.83 9.91 -1.85
C GLU A 50 -6.40 9.45 -2.14
N LEU A 51 -5.41 10.25 -1.72
CA LEU A 51 -3.98 10.00 -1.91
C LEU A 51 -3.52 8.63 -1.37
N PHE A 52 -4.19 8.12 -0.33
CA PHE A 52 -3.95 6.79 0.21
C PHE A 52 -4.00 5.67 -0.85
N LEU A 53 -4.81 5.83 -1.89
CA LEU A 53 -4.96 4.87 -2.98
C LEU A 53 -3.78 4.88 -3.96
N HIS A 54 -2.91 5.89 -3.90
CA HIS A 54 -1.80 6.00 -4.83
C HIS A 54 -0.66 5.04 -4.43
N PRO A 55 -0.17 4.19 -5.34
CA PRO A 55 0.86 3.19 -5.03
C PRO A 55 2.13 3.74 -4.38
N ASN A 56 2.52 4.97 -4.72
CA ASN A 56 3.75 5.58 -4.20
C ASN A 56 3.56 6.28 -2.84
N TYR A 57 2.31 6.52 -2.42
CA TYR A 57 2.04 7.33 -1.22
C TYR A 57 1.41 6.54 -0.08
N THR A 58 0.80 5.37 -0.32
CA THR A 58 0.18 4.57 0.75
C THR A 58 1.15 4.29 1.91
N ILE A 59 2.36 3.79 1.61
CA ILE A 59 3.35 3.37 2.61
C ILE A 59 3.85 4.56 3.44
N PRO A 60 4.39 5.65 2.84
CA PRO A 60 4.85 6.79 3.63
C PRO A 60 3.71 7.45 4.40
N LEU A 61 2.49 7.50 3.85
CA LEU A 61 1.32 8.05 4.53
C LEU A 61 0.98 7.22 5.78
N VAL A 62 0.85 5.89 5.66
CA VAL A 62 0.56 5.03 6.82
C VAL A 62 1.70 5.07 7.84
N GLY A 63 2.94 5.16 7.38
CA GLY A 63 4.14 5.31 8.21
C GLY A 63 4.12 6.57 9.08
N CYS A 64 3.84 7.73 8.50
CA CYS A 64 3.79 9.01 9.21
C CYS A 64 2.52 9.16 10.05
N PHE A 65 1.37 8.73 9.54
CA PHE A 65 0.08 8.97 10.17
C PHE A 65 -0.48 7.76 10.93
N ARG A 66 0.38 6.86 11.43
CA ARG A 66 -0.06 5.62 12.10
C ARG A 66 -1.10 5.85 13.19
N ALA A 67 -0.97 6.94 13.96
CA ALA A 67 -1.90 7.29 15.04
C ALA A 67 -3.32 7.65 14.57
N ILE A 68 -3.47 8.11 13.33
CA ILE A 68 -4.75 8.50 12.71
C ILE A 68 -5.07 7.66 11.45
N ALA A 69 -4.28 6.61 11.16
CA ALA A 69 -4.40 5.80 9.96
C ALA A 69 -5.79 5.20 9.80
N GLN A 70 -6.44 4.83 10.91
CA GLN A 70 -7.82 4.35 10.89
C GLN A 70 -8.78 5.40 10.34
N LYS A 71 -8.68 6.66 10.77
CA LYS A 71 -9.52 7.75 10.25
C LYS A 71 -9.31 7.97 8.75
N ILE A 72 -8.06 7.87 8.29
CA ILE A 72 -7.74 7.99 6.87
C ILE A 72 -8.37 6.85 6.08
N VAL A 73 -8.15 5.60 6.50
CA VAL A 73 -8.71 4.42 5.83
C VAL A 73 -10.24 4.45 5.85
N ASP A 74 -10.86 4.78 6.98
CA ASP A 74 -12.32 4.90 7.08
C ASP A 74 -12.85 5.95 6.09
N ARG A 75 -12.17 7.11 6.01
CA ARG A 75 -12.53 8.15 5.04
C ARG A 75 -12.36 7.69 3.59
N THR A 76 -11.28 6.99 3.27
CA THR A 76 -11.07 6.40 1.93
C THR A 76 -12.20 5.41 1.60
N VAL A 77 -12.59 4.56 2.55
CA VAL A 77 -13.68 3.58 2.37
C VAL A 77 -15.03 4.29 2.15
N GLU A 78 -15.30 5.40 2.85
CA GLU A 78 -16.47 6.23 2.59
C GLU A 78 -16.48 6.78 1.17
N LEU A 79 -15.37 7.31 0.68
CA LEU A 79 -15.26 7.85 -0.68
C LEU A 79 -15.43 6.75 -1.73
N LEU A 80 -14.81 5.59 -1.53
CA LEU A 80 -14.96 4.45 -2.44
C LEU A 80 -16.39 3.89 -2.46
N ARG A 81 -17.15 4.01 -1.37
CA ARG A 81 -18.57 3.61 -1.33
C ARG A 81 -19.45 4.49 -2.23
N LEU A 82 -19.01 5.71 -2.55
CA LEU A 82 -19.71 6.60 -3.46
C LEU A 82 -19.44 6.28 -4.94
N VAL A 83 -18.47 5.40 -5.24
CA VAL A 83 -18.18 4.97 -6.60
C VAL A 83 -19.32 4.08 -7.11
N PRO A 84 -19.93 4.38 -8.28
CA PRO A 84 -21.10 3.64 -8.76
C PRO A 84 -20.86 2.15 -9.00
N ASP A 85 -19.70 1.81 -9.56
CA ASP A 85 -19.32 0.42 -9.84
C ASP A 85 -17.80 0.26 -9.68
N LEU A 86 -17.41 -0.69 -8.83
CA LEU A 86 -16.02 -1.08 -8.57
C LEU A 86 -15.68 -2.45 -9.19
N SER A 87 -16.65 -3.08 -9.86
CA SER A 87 -16.55 -4.45 -10.35
C SER A 87 -16.15 -4.56 -11.81
N LEU A 88 -16.30 -3.48 -12.59
CA LEU A 88 -16.06 -3.45 -14.02
C LEU A 88 -15.34 -2.16 -14.45
N ASN A 89 -14.63 -2.26 -15.58
CA ASN A 89 -14.22 -1.10 -16.35
C ASN A 89 -15.19 -0.92 -17.53
N SER A 90 -15.51 0.32 -17.90
CA SER A 90 -16.31 0.60 -19.10
C SER A 90 -15.43 0.72 -20.32
N ASP A 91 -15.81 0.06 -21.42
CA ASP A 91 -15.15 0.21 -22.72
C ASP A 91 -15.54 1.49 -23.47
N ASP A 92 -16.46 2.30 -22.92
CA ASP A 92 -17.08 3.45 -23.58
C ASP A 92 -16.24 4.75 -23.48
N SER A 93 -15.02 4.68 -22.93
CA SER A 93 -14.15 5.86 -22.83
C SER A 93 -13.56 6.20 -24.20
N MET A 94 -13.92 7.35 -24.76
CA MET A 94 -13.35 7.85 -26.03
C MET A 94 -11.85 8.18 -25.96
N VAL A 95 -11.24 8.13 -24.77
CA VAL A 95 -9.83 8.43 -24.52
C VAL A 95 -9.16 7.19 -23.93
N GLU A 96 -8.03 6.79 -24.49
CA GLU A 96 -7.19 5.73 -23.95
C GLU A 96 -6.65 6.17 -22.57
N PHE A 97 -7.09 5.51 -21.50
CA PHE A 97 -6.65 5.82 -20.14
C PHE A 97 -5.31 5.13 -19.88
N ASP A 98 -4.24 5.89 -20.03
CA ASP A 98 -2.86 5.45 -19.78
C ASP A 98 -2.55 5.40 -18.28
N GLU A 99 -2.94 4.30 -17.63
CA GLU A 99 -2.68 4.04 -16.20
C GLU A 99 -1.21 4.18 -15.84
N ASP A 100 -0.30 3.74 -16.71
CA ASP A 100 1.15 3.81 -16.46
C ASP A 100 1.66 5.25 -16.46
N LYS A 101 1.04 6.16 -17.22
CA LYS A 101 1.34 7.59 -17.13
C LYS A 101 0.74 8.26 -15.89
N PHE A 102 -0.42 7.80 -15.42
CA PHE A 102 -1.05 8.33 -14.21
C PHE A 102 -0.37 7.84 -12.92
N LEU A 103 0.19 6.63 -12.94
CA LEU A 103 0.94 6.03 -11.84
C LEU A 103 2.46 6.26 -11.96
N GLY A 104 2.91 6.55 -13.18
CA GLY A 104 4.30 6.70 -13.55
C GLY A 104 4.89 8.00 -13.07
N GLU A 105 6.04 7.88 -12.42
CA GLU A 105 6.92 8.98 -12.11
C GLU A 105 7.76 9.37 -13.34
N THR A 106 7.16 9.59 -14.50
CA THR A 106 7.94 10.12 -15.63
C THR A 106 8.48 11.50 -15.28
N GLU A 107 9.82 11.63 -15.30
CA GLU A 107 10.62 12.85 -15.06
C GLU A 107 10.34 14.00 -16.04
N SER A 108 9.24 13.95 -16.80
CA SER A 108 8.91 14.91 -17.84
C SER A 108 7.63 15.66 -17.51
N SER A 109 7.69 16.52 -16.49
CA SER A 109 7.19 17.91 -16.51
C SER A 109 7.08 18.43 -15.08
N ASP A 110 7.95 19.36 -14.71
CA ASP A 110 8.02 20.01 -13.39
C ASP A 110 6.78 20.83 -12.99
N ASN A 111 5.67 20.75 -13.75
CA ASN A 111 4.47 21.59 -13.56
C ASN A 111 3.14 20.85 -13.72
N GLN A 112 3.13 19.51 -13.76
CA GLN A 112 1.85 18.80 -13.82
C GLN A 112 1.32 18.60 -12.39
N GLU A 113 0.18 19.22 -12.07
CA GLU A 113 -0.60 18.85 -10.89
C GLU A 113 -0.77 17.32 -10.92
N LEU A 114 -0.41 16.63 -9.83
CA LEU A 114 -0.74 15.22 -9.66
C LEU A 114 -2.26 15.10 -9.80
N LEU A 115 -2.71 14.69 -10.98
CA LEU A 115 -4.08 14.33 -11.28
C LEU A 115 -4.31 12.94 -10.71
N PHE A 116 -4.38 12.86 -9.39
CA PHE A 116 -4.75 11.65 -8.68
C PHE A 116 -5.98 11.92 -7.82
N GLY A 117 -7.04 11.16 -8.06
CA GLY A 117 -8.29 11.26 -7.34
C GLY A 117 -9.32 10.27 -7.86
N ILE A 118 -10.26 9.90 -7.00
CA ILE A 118 -11.31 8.93 -7.28
C ILE A 118 -12.15 9.35 -8.49
N ASP A 119 -12.46 10.65 -8.58
CA ASP A 119 -13.26 11.24 -9.66
C ASP A 119 -12.64 11.01 -11.06
N ILE A 120 -11.31 10.96 -11.18
CA ILE A 120 -10.64 10.69 -12.46
C ILE A 120 -10.93 9.27 -12.92
N TYR A 121 -10.83 8.28 -12.03
CA TYR A 121 -11.14 6.89 -12.36
C TYR A 121 -12.63 6.73 -12.68
N VAL A 122 -13.51 7.38 -11.91
CA VAL A 122 -14.96 7.34 -12.14
C VAL A 122 -15.32 7.93 -13.51
N ARG A 123 -14.77 9.09 -13.87
CA ARG A 123 -15.03 9.75 -15.17
C ARG A 123 -14.56 8.95 -16.36
N ASN A 124 -13.47 8.19 -16.20
CA ASN A 124 -12.96 7.31 -17.24
C ASN A 124 -13.55 5.89 -17.17
N GLY A 125 -14.52 5.66 -16.27
CA GLY A 125 -15.15 4.36 -16.07
C GLY A 125 -14.17 3.25 -15.69
N ARG A 126 -13.12 3.58 -14.94
CA ARG A 126 -12.06 2.66 -14.50
C ARG A 126 -12.29 2.15 -13.08
N GLY A 127 -13.52 1.71 -12.82
CA GLY A 127 -13.98 1.27 -11.50
C GLY A 127 -13.20 0.08 -10.96
N LEU A 128 -12.99 -0.94 -11.80
CA LEU A 128 -12.20 -2.12 -11.44
C LEU A 128 -10.73 -1.78 -11.20
N SER A 129 -10.13 -0.92 -12.03
CA SER A 129 -8.75 -0.47 -11.81
C SER A 129 -8.60 0.28 -10.48
N LEU A 130 -9.55 1.16 -10.14
CA LEU A 130 -9.57 1.85 -8.85
C LEU A 130 -9.71 0.86 -7.67
N HIS A 131 -10.54 -0.17 -7.83
CA HIS A 131 -10.67 -1.24 -6.85
C HIS A 131 -9.34 -1.99 -6.63
N GLU A 132 -8.60 -2.29 -7.70
CA GLU A 132 -7.30 -2.96 -7.63
C GLU A 132 -6.25 -2.11 -6.88
N LEU A 133 -6.24 -0.79 -7.12
CA LEU A 133 -5.43 0.16 -6.35
C LEU A 133 -5.83 0.20 -4.87
N GLY A 134 -7.13 0.20 -4.59
CA GLY A 134 -7.65 0.11 -3.23
C GLY A 134 -7.19 -1.16 -2.52
N CYS A 135 -7.32 -2.32 -3.17
CA CYS A 135 -6.86 -3.59 -2.63
C CYS A 135 -5.35 -3.60 -2.36
N LEU A 136 -4.54 -3.04 -3.26
CA LEU A 136 -3.10 -2.88 -3.04
C LEU A 136 -2.82 -1.99 -1.82
N ALA A 137 -3.47 -0.84 -1.73
CA ALA A 137 -3.30 0.10 -0.63
C ALA A 137 -3.70 -0.53 0.72
N PHE A 138 -4.85 -1.20 0.78
CA PHE A 138 -5.32 -1.90 1.98
C PHE A 138 -4.40 -3.05 2.38
N SER A 139 -3.89 -3.82 1.43
CA SER A 139 -2.94 -4.91 1.71
C SER A 139 -1.64 -4.40 2.35
N ARG A 140 -1.10 -3.29 1.84
CA ARG A 140 0.09 -2.63 2.42
C ARG A 140 -0.20 -2.03 3.80
N ALA A 141 -1.36 -1.41 3.95
CA ALA A 141 -1.76 -0.80 5.21
C ALA A 141 -1.97 -1.85 6.32
N LEU A 142 -2.57 -3.01 6.00
CA LEU A 142 -2.74 -4.10 6.97
C LEU A 142 -1.41 -4.69 7.41
N ASP A 143 -0.46 -4.87 6.48
CA ASP A 143 0.87 -5.32 6.86
C ASP A 143 1.53 -4.36 7.85
N LEU A 144 1.41 -3.04 7.62
CA LEU A 144 1.99 -2.01 8.49
C LEU A 144 1.24 -1.90 9.83
N VAL A 145 -0.09 -1.96 9.78
CA VAL A 145 -0.98 -1.60 10.88
C VAL A 145 -2.16 -2.58 10.94
N PRO A 146 -1.98 -3.74 11.61
CA PRO A 146 -2.98 -4.82 11.60
C PRO A 146 -4.36 -4.43 12.19
N PHE A 147 -4.42 -3.43 13.08
CA PHE A 147 -5.69 -2.98 13.67
C PHE A 147 -6.66 -2.34 12.65
N LEU A 148 -6.19 -2.05 11.43
CA LEU A 148 -7.03 -1.54 10.33
C LEU A 148 -7.95 -2.61 9.72
N LEU A 149 -7.86 -3.86 10.17
CA LEU A 149 -8.66 -4.98 9.66
C LEU A 149 -10.16 -4.65 9.61
N GLY A 150 -10.71 -4.06 10.67
CA GLY A 150 -12.13 -3.71 10.71
C GLY A 150 -12.54 -2.71 9.62
N SER A 151 -11.71 -1.70 9.36
CA SER A 151 -11.94 -0.73 8.27
C SER A 151 -11.88 -1.40 6.90
N VAL A 152 -10.91 -2.28 6.68
CA VAL A 152 -10.75 -3.00 5.41
C VAL A 152 -11.88 -4.01 5.19
N LEU A 153 -12.34 -4.71 6.22
CA LEU A 153 -13.51 -5.59 6.12
C LEU A 153 -14.78 -4.79 5.81
N ASN A 154 -14.90 -3.54 6.31
CA ASN A 154 -16.02 -2.66 5.95
C ASN A 154 -16.03 -2.24 4.48
N TYR A 155 -14.88 -2.20 3.81
CA TYR A 155 -14.77 -1.98 2.37
C TYR A 155 -15.36 -3.16 1.59
N PHE A 156 -14.93 -4.38 1.93
CA PHE A 156 -15.39 -5.61 1.26
C PHE A 156 -16.84 -6.00 1.57
N LYS A 157 -17.58 -5.22 2.38
CA LYS A 157 -19.04 -5.34 2.49
C LYS A 157 -19.79 -4.91 1.22
N PHE A 158 -19.17 -4.07 0.40
CA PHE A 158 -19.78 -3.58 -0.85
C PHE A 158 -18.87 -3.75 -2.07
N ALA A 159 -17.56 -3.89 -1.88
CA ALA A 159 -16.62 -4.13 -2.96
C ALA A 159 -16.53 -5.62 -3.35
N PRO A 160 -16.18 -5.92 -4.62
CA PRO A 160 -15.92 -7.29 -5.06
C PRO A 160 -14.62 -7.86 -4.43
N PRO A 161 -14.33 -9.17 -4.59
CA PRO A 161 -13.05 -9.72 -4.18
C PRO A 161 -11.88 -9.10 -4.98
N PRO A 162 -10.66 -9.05 -4.42
CA PRO A 162 -9.49 -8.44 -5.08
C PRO A 162 -9.17 -9.08 -6.44
N PHE A 163 -9.63 -10.32 -6.67
CA PHE A 163 -9.44 -11.08 -7.91
C PHE A 163 -10.61 -11.00 -8.89
N GLN A 164 -11.45 -9.97 -8.78
CA GLN A 164 -12.60 -9.75 -9.66
C GLN A 164 -12.25 -9.85 -11.15
N ARG A 165 -11.12 -9.27 -11.59
CA ARG A 165 -10.67 -9.34 -12.99
C ARG A 165 -10.53 -10.78 -13.51
N ILE A 166 -10.07 -11.69 -12.66
CA ILE A 166 -9.91 -13.11 -13.02
C ILE A 166 -11.29 -13.76 -13.21
N MET A 167 -12.26 -13.41 -12.36
CA MET A 167 -13.63 -13.94 -12.42
C MET A 167 -14.34 -13.52 -13.72
N LEU A 168 -14.05 -12.32 -14.22
CA LEU A 168 -14.62 -11.79 -15.47
C LEU A 168 -14.09 -12.50 -16.72
N ARG A 169 -13.05 -13.36 -16.60
CA ARG A 169 -12.45 -14.10 -17.72
C ARG A 169 -12.08 -13.20 -18.91
N GLU A 170 -11.66 -11.96 -18.67
CA GLU A 170 -11.10 -11.04 -19.68
C GLU A 170 -9.79 -11.56 -20.33
N LEU A 171 -9.47 -12.85 -20.17
CA LEU A 171 -8.18 -13.46 -20.44
C LEU A 171 -7.90 -13.81 -21.91
N VAL A 172 -8.80 -13.56 -22.86
CA VAL A 172 -8.64 -14.17 -24.20
C VAL A 172 -9.05 -13.27 -25.35
N SER A 173 -8.32 -12.17 -25.55
CA SER A 173 -8.30 -11.49 -26.86
C SER A 173 -6.91 -11.01 -27.28
N SER A 174 -5.99 -10.70 -26.34
CA SER A 174 -4.59 -10.36 -26.67
C SER A 174 -3.63 -10.67 -25.50
N PRO A 175 -2.65 -11.58 -25.66
CA PRO A 175 -1.62 -11.83 -24.66
C PRO A 175 -0.58 -10.69 -24.69
N THR A 176 -0.85 -9.59 -23.98
CA THR A 176 0.12 -8.51 -23.80
C THR A 176 0.75 -8.58 -22.41
N ALA A 177 2.00 -8.11 -22.30
CA ALA A 177 2.71 -7.99 -21.02
C ALA A 177 1.90 -7.19 -19.96
N MET A 178 1.17 -6.15 -20.40
CA MET A 178 0.32 -5.32 -19.54
C MET A 178 -0.81 -6.12 -18.88
N VAL A 179 -1.50 -6.99 -19.64
CA VAL A 179 -2.52 -7.89 -19.08
C VAL A 179 -1.88 -8.87 -18.09
N GLY A 180 -0.67 -9.36 -18.39
CA GLY A 180 0.10 -10.19 -17.47
C GLY A 180 0.45 -9.50 -16.15
N ASN A 181 0.86 -8.24 -16.20
CA ASN A 181 1.20 -7.43 -15.01
C ASN A 181 -0.03 -7.18 -14.12
N ASN A 182 -1.17 -6.80 -14.71
CA ASN A 182 -2.40 -6.54 -13.95
C ASN A 182 -2.89 -7.81 -13.25
N LEU A 183 -2.88 -8.96 -13.94
CA LEU A 183 -3.25 -10.24 -13.34
C LEU A 183 -2.29 -10.65 -12.22
N LEU A 184 -0.98 -10.48 -12.43
CA LEU A 184 0.02 -10.79 -11.41
C LEU A 184 -0.19 -9.94 -10.16
N MET A 185 -0.43 -8.64 -10.32
CA MET A 185 -0.72 -7.73 -9.20
C MET A 185 -1.95 -8.17 -8.43
N VAL A 186 -3.04 -8.48 -9.12
CA VAL A 186 -4.29 -8.97 -8.53
C VAL A 186 -4.07 -10.23 -7.69
N VAL A 187 -3.38 -11.24 -8.22
CA VAL A 187 -3.14 -12.49 -7.47
C VAL A 187 -2.21 -12.26 -6.28
N ARG A 188 -1.16 -11.45 -6.45
CA ARG A 188 -0.23 -11.09 -5.37
C ARG A 188 -0.92 -10.34 -4.24
N VAL A 189 -1.75 -9.36 -4.56
CA VAL A 189 -2.53 -8.60 -3.57
C VAL A 189 -3.53 -9.51 -2.86
N SER A 190 -4.21 -10.40 -3.60
CA SER A 190 -5.12 -11.39 -3.02
C SER A 190 -4.41 -12.30 -2.03
N TYR A 191 -3.21 -12.79 -2.38
CA TYR A 191 -2.39 -13.61 -1.49
C TYR A 191 -1.94 -12.83 -0.26
N ARG A 192 -1.51 -11.57 -0.44
CA ARG A 192 -1.07 -10.67 0.64
C ARG A 192 -2.18 -10.44 1.67
N LEU A 193 -3.39 -10.11 1.20
CA LEU A 193 -4.57 -9.93 2.06
C LEU A 193 -4.88 -11.22 2.81
N LEU A 194 -4.89 -12.36 2.11
CA LEU A 194 -5.13 -13.65 2.73
C LEU A 194 -4.11 -13.98 3.83
N LEU A 195 -2.83 -13.67 3.63
CA LEU A 195 -1.81 -13.85 4.67
C LEU A 195 -1.95 -12.88 5.84
N ALA A 196 -2.46 -11.67 5.60
CA ALA A 196 -2.66 -10.68 6.65
C ALA A 196 -3.70 -11.14 7.68
N GLU A 197 -4.82 -11.73 7.22
CA GLU A 197 -5.77 -12.41 8.11
C GLU A 197 -6.44 -13.64 7.46
N PRO A 198 -5.82 -14.84 7.59
CA PRO A 198 -6.30 -16.04 6.92
C PRO A 198 -7.72 -16.44 7.30
N GLU A 199 -8.09 -16.33 8.57
CA GLU A 199 -9.41 -16.78 9.04
C GLU A 199 -10.54 -15.92 8.46
N ALA A 200 -10.33 -14.60 8.39
CA ALA A 200 -11.31 -13.68 7.85
C ALA A 200 -11.43 -13.83 6.32
N PHE A 201 -10.31 -13.76 5.59
CA PHE A 201 -10.34 -13.70 4.13
C PHE A 201 -10.58 -15.06 3.46
N THR A 202 -10.30 -16.18 4.12
CA THR A 202 -10.66 -17.51 3.61
C THR A 202 -12.19 -17.65 3.49
N VAL A 203 -12.95 -17.11 4.44
CA VAL A 203 -14.41 -17.23 4.50
C VAL A 203 -15.10 -16.11 3.71
N LEU A 204 -14.44 -14.97 3.53
CA LEU A 204 -15.03 -13.80 2.90
C LEU A 204 -15.29 -13.98 1.39
N TRP A 205 -14.47 -14.76 0.70
CA TRP A 205 -14.52 -14.88 -0.76
C TRP A 205 -14.59 -16.32 -1.25
N ASP A 206 -15.14 -16.50 -2.46
CA ASP A 206 -15.10 -17.78 -3.16
C ASP A 206 -13.79 -17.92 -3.96
N TRP A 207 -12.88 -18.73 -3.44
CA TRP A 207 -11.58 -19.00 -4.03
C TRP A 207 -11.61 -20.03 -5.17
N SER A 208 -12.78 -20.62 -5.48
CA SER A 208 -12.91 -21.66 -6.51
C SER A 208 -12.47 -21.18 -7.91
N THR A 209 -12.56 -19.87 -8.17
CA THR A 209 -12.08 -19.24 -9.41
C THR A 209 -10.59 -19.50 -9.68
N LEU A 210 -9.78 -19.73 -8.64
CA LEU A 210 -8.33 -19.96 -8.79
C LEU A 210 -8.00 -21.41 -9.20
N VAL A 211 -8.89 -22.38 -8.92
CA VAL A 211 -8.68 -23.81 -9.23
C VAL A 211 -8.62 -24.06 -10.75
N GLY A 212 -9.11 -23.12 -11.57
CA GLY A 212 -9.10 -23.21 -13.03
C GLY A 212 -7.96 -22.45 -13.75
N LEU A 213 -7.13 -21.69 -13.02
CA LEU A 213 -6.12 -20.81 -13.62
C LEU A 213 -5.08 -21.57 -14.44
N GLU A 214 -4.66 -22.77 -14.00
CA GLU A 214 -3.69 -23.59 -14.73
C GLU A 214 -4.13 -23.91 -16.16
N LYS A 215 -5.42 -24.22 -16.36
CA LYS A 215 -5.98 -24.49 -17.69
C LYS A 215 -5.96 -23.24 -18.56
N GLN A 216 -6.17 -22.06 -17.99
CA GLN A 216 -6.17 -20.80 -18.72
C GLN A 216 -4.78 -20.45 -19.28
N PHE A 217 -3.71 -20.77 -18.55
CA PHE A 217 -2.33 -20.52 -19.01
C PHE A 217 -1.70 -21.68 -19.79
N SER A 218 -2.40 -22.81 -19.97
CA SER A 218 -1.87 -23.97 -20.70
C SER A 218 -1.52 -23.66 -22.18
N ASN A 219 -2.20 -22.69 -22.80
CA ASN A 219 -1.97 -22.26 -24.19
C ASN A 219 -0.86 -21.19 -24.33
N VAL A 220 -0.28 -20.72 -23.23
CA VAL A 220 0.70 -19.61 -23.20
C VAL A 220 2.11 -20.03 -23.63
N LYS A 221 2.38 -21.34 -23.70
CA LYS A 221 3.67 -21.89 -24.17
C LYS A 221 4.05 -21.53 -25.62
N LEU A 222 3.23 -20.75 -26.32
CA LEU A 222 3.44 -20.28 -27.70
C LEU A 222 3.86 -18.80 -27.77
N CYS A 223 4.01 -18.10 -26.64
CA CYS A 223 4.42 -16.70 -26.58
C CYS A 223 5.93 -16.59 -26.28
N ASP A 224 6.68 -15.85 -27.10
CA ASP A 224 8.13 -15.65 -26.94
C ASP A 224 8.50 -14.51 -25.98
N ASP A 225 7.52 -13.90 -25.29
CA ASP A 225 7.78 -12.83 -24.33
C ASP A 225 8.21 -13.39 -22.96
N ALA A 226 9.49 -13.25 -22.65
CA ALA A 226 10.09 -13.71 -21.41
C ALA A 226 9.50 -13.06 -20.15
N GLU A 227 9.08 -11.79 -20.23
CA GLU A 227 8.45 -11.10 -19.09
C GLU A 227 7.05 -11.65 -18.84
N PHE A 228 6.27 -11.83 -19.90
CA PHE A 228 4.95 -12.44 -19.80
C PHE A 228 5.01 -13.86 -19.25
N LEU A 229 5.94 -14.69 -19.75
CA LEU A 229 6.16 -16.05 -19.24
C LEU A 229 6.53 -16.06 -17.75
N ARG A 230 7.40 -15.14 -17.32
CA ARG A 230 7.77 -14.97 -15.91
C ARG A 230 6.54 -14.61 -15.06
N ASN A 231 5.71 -13.69 -15.53
CA ASN A 231 4.49 -13.30 -14.82
C ASN A 231 3.51 -14.47 -14.68
N VAL A 232 3.38 -15.31 -15.71
CA VAL A 232 2.54 -16.50 -15.70
C VAL A 232 3.02 -17.52 -14.66
N LEU A 233 4.34 -17.72 -14.53
CA LEU A 233 4.91 -18.57 -13.49
C LEU A 233 4.58 -18.04 -12.09
N ASP A 234 4.76 -16.74 -11.87
CA ASP A 234 4.45 -16.11 -10.58
C ASP A 234 2.96 -16.14 -10.24
N ILE A 235 2.07 -15.98 -11.24
CA ILE A 235 0.62 -16.13 -11.08
C ILE A 235 0.28 -17.56 -10.63
N ARG A 236 0.83 -18.57 -11.31
CA ARG A 236 0.61 -19.98 -10.95
C ARG A 236 1.13 -20.29 -9.55
N TRP A 237 2.30 -19.77 -9.20
CA TRP A 237 2.88 -19.94 -7.88
C TRP A 237 1.99 -19.30 -6.80
N CYS A 238 1.60 -18.04 -6.96
CA CYS A 238 0.75 -17.35 -5.98
C CYS A 238 -0.63 -18.03 -5.84
N ALA A 239 -1.25 -18.44 -6.96
CA ALA A 239 -2.52 -19.17 -6.92
C ALA A 239 -2.38 -20.50 -6.15
N THR A 240 -1.27 -21.22 -6.33
CA THR A 240 -0.96 -22.44 -5.56
C THR A 240 -0.84 -22.13 -4.07
N GLN A 241 -0.15 -21.05 -3.69
CA GLN A 241 0.00 -20.67 -2.29
C GLN A 241 -1.34 -20.29 -1.64
N ILE A 242 -2.17 -19.52 -2.36
CA ILE A 242 -3.52 -19.17 -1.91
C ILE A 242 -4.34 -20.44 -1.65
N LEU A 243 -4.36 -21.35 -2.63
CA LEU A 243 -5.08 -22.61 -2.53
C LEU A 243 -4.56 -23.48 -1.37
N ALA A 244 -3.25 -23.46 -1.11
CA ALA A 244 -2.66 -24.16 0.02
C ALA A 244 -3.19 -23.64 1.36
N VAL A 245 -3.27 -22.31 1.53
CA VAL A 245 -3.82 -21.67 2.73
C VAL A 245 -5.31 -21.97 2.88
N VAL A 246 -6.09 -21.75 1.82
CA VAL A 246 -7.57 -21.91 1.83
C VAL A 246 -7.97 -23.37 2.11
N MET A 247 -7.31 -24.32 1.46
CA MET A 247 -7.62 -25.75 1.61
C MET A 247 -6.87 -26.42 2.77
N LYS A 248 -6.01 -25.68 3.49
CA LYS A 248 -5.15 -26.21 4.57
C LYS A 248 -4.29 -27.39 4.10
N ILE A 249 -3.73 -27.28 2.89
CA ILE A 249 -2.86 -28.30 2.29
C ILE A 249 -1.44 -28.13 2.86
N SER A 250 -0.74 -29.23 3.11
CA SER A 250 0.65 -29.19 3.56
C SER A 250 1.62 -28.82 2.43
N ASP A 251 2.76 -28.22 2.78
CA ASP A 251 3.83 -27.86 1.83
C ASP A 251 4.31 -29.05 0.98
N ARG A 252 4.19 -30.27 1.50
CA ARG A 252 4.56 -31.48 0.76
C ARG A 252 3.59 -31.79 -0.37
N ALA A 253 2.33 -31.40 -0.23
CA ALA A 253 1.30 -31.58 -1.24
C ALA A 253 1.27 -30.43 -2.25
N THR A 254 1.80 -29.24 -1.91
CA THR A 254 1.96 -28.12 -2.86
C THR A 254 3.05 -28.37 -3.92
N ALA A 255 4.00 -29.26 -3.63
CA ALA A 255 5.00 -29.74 -4.61
C ALA A 255 4.38 -30.43 -5.84
N ASN A 256 3.12 -30.86 -5.77
CA ASN A 256 2.43 -31.54 -6.87
C ASN A 256 1.74 -30.59 -7.86
N PHE A 257 1.79 -29.26 -7.66
CA PHE A 257 1.11 -28.27 -8.52
C PHE A 257 1.93 -27.87 -9.77
N GLY A 258 2.90 -28.69 -10.16
CA GLY A 258 3.51 -28.63 -11.49
C GLY A 258 4.43 -27.43 -11.74
N LEU A 259 5.07 -26.91 -10.70
CA LEU A 259 6.26 -26.06 -10.77
C LEU A 259 7.46 -26.87 -10.29
N ASP A 260 8.60 -26.75 -10.97
CA ASP A 260 9.83 -27.34 -10.44
C ASP A 260 10.32 -26.57 -9.20
N ALA A 261 11.22 -27.18 -8.43
CA ALA A 261 11.69 -26.60 -7.17
C ALA A 261 12.46 -25.28 -7.37
N GLU A 262 13.15 -25.13 -8.50
CA GLU A 262 13.98 -23.96 -8.82
C GLU A 262 13.09 -22.79 -9.27
N GLU A 263 12.11 -23.05 -10.14
CA GLU A 263 11.05 -22.14 -10.54
C GLU A 263 10.26 -21.65 -9.33
N ALA A 264 9.83 -22.56 -8.44
CA ALA A 264 9.10 -22.22 -7.23
C ALA A 264 9.92 -21.34 -6.28
N PHE A 265 11.22 -21.65 -6.12
CA PHE A 265 12.12 -20.81 -5.31
C PHE A 265 12.33 -19.43 -5.94
N ALA A 266 12.48 -19.34 -7.26
CA ALA A 266 12.60 -18.07 -7.95
C ALA A 266 11.33 -17.21 -7.82
N CYS A 267 10.14 -17.82 -7.89
CA CYS A 267 8.86 -17.15 -7.62
C CYS A 267 8.80 -16.63 -6.18
N PHE A 268 9.23 -17.43 -5.21
CA PHE A 268 9.31 -17.03 -3.80
C PHE A 268 10.24 -15.82 -3.59
N LEU A 269 11.39 -15.76 -4.25
CA LEU A 269 12.28 -14.61 -4.16
C LEU A 269 11.61 -13.33 -4.71
N ARG A 270 10.94 -13.42 -5.86
CA ARG A 270 10.18 -12.28 -6.43
C ARG A 270 8.99 -11.87 -5.57
N TRP A 271 8.34 -12.81 -4.91
CA TRP A 271 7.33 -12.51 -3.89
C TRP A 271 7.90 -11.72 -2.72
N ASN A 272 9.06 -12.12 -2.19
CA ASN A 272 9.72 -11.34 -1.13
C ASN A 272 10.15 -9.95 -1.61
N GLU A 273 10.61 -9.83 -2.85
CA GLU A 273 10.88 -8.52 -3.45
C GLU A 273 9.62 -7.64 -3.52
N PHE A 274 8.48 -8.22 -3.90
CA PHE A 274 7.20 -7.52 -3.90
C PHE A 274 6.80 -7.03 -2.49
N LEU A 275 7.11 -7.78 -1.43
CA LEU A 275 6.85 -7.38 -0.03
C LEU A 275 7.93 -6.47 0.58
N ARG A 276 9.02 -6.20 -0.15
CA ARG A 276 10.16 -5.42 0.35
C ARG A 276 9.73 -4.00 0.76
N ASP A 277 8.77 -3.43 0.04
CA ASP A 277 8.26 -2.07 0.24
C ASP A 277 7.85 -1.79 1.70
N VAL A 278 7.00 -2.64 2.26
CA VAL A 278 6.53 -2.53 3.64
C VAL A 278 7.57 -3.03 4.65
N SER A 279 8.37 -4.04 4.28
CA SER A 279 9.43 -4.53 5.16
C SER A 279 10.47 -3.44 5.45
N SER A 280 10.84 -2.65 4.43
CA SER A 280 11.72 -1.49 4.57
C SER A 280 11.11 -0.40 5.46
N GLU A 281 9.80 -0.13 5.32
CA GLU A 281 9.11 0.84 6.18
C GLU A 281 9.12 0.42 7.65
N LYS A 282 8.79 -0.84 7.93
CA LYS A 282 8.82 -1.40 9.29
C LYS A 282 10.22 -1.31 9.90
N ALA A 283 11.25 -1.62 9.12
CA ALA A 283 12.64 -1.51 9.57
C ALA A 283 13.00 -0.06 9.95
N GLY A 284 12.55 0.92 9.14
CA GLY A 284 12.78 2.35 9.39
C GLY A 284 12.19 2.85 10.71
N TRP A 285 11.07 2.29 11.17
CA TRP A 285 10.49 2.64 12.47
C TRP A 285 11.42 2.29 13.64
N TYR A 286 12.16 1.19 13.54
CA TYR A 286 13.12 0.81 14.58
C TYR A 286 14.34 1.74 14.59
N SER A 287 14.81 2.19 13.43
CA SER A 287 15.94 3.12 13.33
C SER A 287 15.64 4.50 13.92
N GLN A 288 14.43 5.03 13.71
CA GLN A 288 14.03 6.34 14.24
C GLN A 288 13.93 6.37 15.77
N LEU A 289 13.63 5.24 16.41
CA LEU A 289 13.62 5.12 17.87
C LEU A 289 15.03 5.32 18.47
N PHE A 290 16.09 4.99 17.74
CA PHE A 290 17.47 5.19 18.20
C PHE A 290 17.90 6.67 18.10
N GLU A 291 17.53 7.36 17.02
CA GLU A 291 17.81 8.80 16.87
C GLU A 291 17.02 9.65 17.88
N GLY A 292 15.77 9.27 18.18
CA GLY A 292 14.95 9.89 19.22
C GLY A 292 15.57 9.78 20.62
N ASN A 293 16.16 8.63 20.96
CA ASN A 293 16.82 8.42 22.25
C ASN A 293 18.15 9.17 22.38
N GLU A 294 18.91 9.35 21.31
CA GLU A 294 20.11 10.19 21.33
C GLU A 294 19.75 11.68 21.47
N SER A 295 18.71 12.15 20.77
CA SER A 295 18.24 13.54 20.89
C SER A 295 17.66 13.85 22.28
N ALA A 296 16.95 12.90 22.89
CA ALA A 296 16.49 13.00 24.28
C ALA A 296 17.66 13.06 25.27
N ALA A 297 18.70 12.26 25.07
CA ALA A 297 19.91 12.30 25.90
C ALA A 297 20.66 13.64 25.77
N ILE A 298 20.74 14.22 24.58
CA ILE A 298 21.38 15.53 24.34
C ILE A 298 20.55 16.69 24.90
N SER A 299 19.21 16.60 24.86
CA SER A 299 18.35 17.62 25.49
C SER A 299 18.46 17.64 27.02
N SER A 300 18.75 16.49 27.64
CA SER A 300 18.95 16.39 29.10
C SER A 300 20.31 16.90 29.57
N SER A 301 21.31 16.99 28.69
CA SER A 301 22.65 17.47 29.03
C SER A 301 22.86 18.97 28.82
N ILE A 302 22.00 19.65 28.06
CA ILE A 302 22.13 21.09 27.76
C ILE A 302 21.46 21.99 28.82
N PHE A 303 20.64 21.44 29.73
CA PHE A 303 19.96 22.20 30.78
C PHE A 303 20.64 22.20 32.17
N GLN A 304 21.88 21.69 32.29
CA GLN A 304 22.60 21.66 33.58
C GLN A 304 23.82 22.58 33.72
N GLU A 305 24.15 23.42 32.74
CA GLU A 305 25.33 24.30 32.83
C GLU A 305 25.09 25.76 32.45
N ILE A 306 24.10 26.44 33.04
CA ILE A 306 24.13 27.92 33.07
C ILE A 306 23.56 28.44 34.40
N GLU A 307 24.42 28.60 35.42
CA GLU A 307 24.35 29.76 36.34
C GLU A 307 25.76 30.16 36.82
N PRO A 308 26.04 31.47 36.99
CA PRO A 308 27.39 32.01 36.90
C PRO A 308 28.10 32.15 38.26
N LEU A 309 29.39 31.79 38.24
CA LEU A 309 30.36 32.06 39.31
C LEU A 309 30.66 33.58 39.39
N PHE A 310 29.97 34.28 40.28
CA PHE A 310 30.47 35.54 40.87
C PHE A 310 30.12 35.58 42.36
N GLY A 311 31.14 35.70 43.23
CA GLY A 311 30.94 36.10 44.63
C GLY A 311 31.81 35.36 45.65
N SER A 312 33.02 35.87 45.84
CA SER A 312 33.97 35.49 46.89
C SER A 312 33.38 35.41 48.31
N SER A 313 33.82 34.42 49.11
CA SER A 313 34.73 34.65 50.27
C SER A 313 34.98 33.35 51.05
N ARG A 314 36.28 33.02 51.21
CA ARG A 314 36.88 32.09 52.20
C ARG A 314 36.64 32.60 53.66
N PRO A 315 37.05 31.90 54.76
CA PRO A 315 37.94 30.72 54.85
C PRO A 315 37.57 29.58 55.84
N LEU A 316 38.22 28.43 55.58
CA LEU A 316 38.84 27.43 56.48
C LEU A 316 38.44 27.38 57.96
N THR A 317 38.23 26.16 58.49
CA THR A 317 38.88 25.70 59.72
C THR A 317 38.79 24.16 59.90
N TRP A 318 39.98 23.57 60.12
CA TRP A 318 40.37 22.26 60.66
C TRP A 318 39.83 20.96 60.05
#